data_AF-A0A7S2DY53-F1
#
_entry.id   AF-A0A7S2DY53-F1
#
_cell.length_a   1.000
_cell.length_b   1.000
_cell.length_c   1.000
_cell.angle_alpha   90.00
_cell.angle_beta   90.00
_cell.angle_gamma   90.00
#
_symmetry.space_group_name_H-M   'P 1'
#
loop_
_entity.id
_entity.type
_entity.pdbx_description
1 polymer ?
#
loop_
_entity_poly.entity_id
_entity_poly.type
_entity_poly.pdbx_seq_one_letter_code
_entity_poly.pdbx_strand_id
1 'polypeptide(L)'
;SPQHSESMSPQHSGASARASSSGTQPSASDPLDGAIDHTLDHTLDHTAVKCPGDRAAQAPRPTSKQRWLMLSDSVREAIGSCKGASGKEPASQSRLAARAIREMQRRAARRQSDSHMRMDLWRGMSDIELDLSVGGGRSQAALQEGCDQNGDARSSKQERMEEFLHQGGSEMAPMSTTSDPLVALQYALNGESRQATLLKIATDSFINRGASLAFLSAFPKEMEYLFPPLTYLEPRGWERLLISRDEATGEWTV
;
A
#
# COMPACT_ATOMS: atom_id res chain seq x y z
N SER A 1 -9.66 57.40 37.08
CA SER A 1 -10.77 58.32 36.80
C SER A 1 -10.26 59.49 35.97
N PRO A 2 -11.03 60.07 35.04
CA PRO A 2 -12.21 59.56 34.33
C PRO A 2 -12.27 59.90 32.81
N GLN A 3 -13.12 59.16 32.06
CA GLN A 3 -14.09 59.64 31.02
C GLN A 3 -13.57 60.16 29.64
N HIS A 4 -14.24 60.05 28.48
CA HIS A 4 -15.60 59.65 28.06
C HIS A 4 -15.64 59.46 26.50
N SER A 5 -16.51 58.55 26.01
CA SER A 5 -17.40 58.61 24.80
C SER A 5 -16.79 58.78 23.36
N GLU A 6 -17.34 58.35 22.22
CA GLU A 6 -18.69 58.03 21.67
C GLU A 6 -18.54 56.94 20.57
N SER A 7 -19.39 55.91 20.43
CA SER A 7 -20.68 55.86 19.70
C SER A 7 -20.61 56.25 18.21
N MET A 8 -20.79 55.28 17.29
CA MET A 8 -21.68 55.43 16.12
C MET A 8 -21.90 54.08 15.39
N SER A 9 -23.16 53.65 15.37
CA SER A 9 -23.70 52.63 14.46
C SER A 9 -24.14 53.28 13.14
N PRO A 10 -24.31 52.48 12.06
CA PRO A 10 -25.55 52.60 11.33
C PRO A 10 -26.21 51.25 11.01
N GLN A 11 -27.53 51.28 11.14
CA GLN A 11 -28.48 50.30 10.68
C GLN A 11 -28.62 50.38 9.16
N HIS A 12 -28.70 49.25 8.47
CA HIS A 12 -29.47 49.19 7.23
C HIS A 12 -30.33 47.92 7.18
N SER A 13 -31.61 48.21 7.03
CA SER A 13 -32.78 47.36 6.88
C SER A 13 -32.92 46.79 5.48
N GLY A 14 -33.50 45.59 5.40
CA GLY A 14 -34.50 45.22 4.39
C GLY A 14 -33.99 44.53 3.14
N ALA A 15 -34.41 43.29 2.90
CA ALA A 15 -35.59 43.02 2.08
C ALA A 15 -35.84 41.51 1.97
N SER A 16 -37.11 41.17 2.14
CA SER A 16 -37.69 39.84 2.03
C SER A 16 -38.09 39.60 0.58
N ALA A 17 -37.75 38.43 0.01
CA ALA A 17 -38.41 37.90 -1.18
C ALA A 17 -38.45 36.38 -1.11
N ARG A 18 -39.64 35.87 -0.77
CA ARG A 18 -40.08 34.49 -0.99
C ARG A 18 -40.14 34.21 -2.50
N ALA A 19 -39.53 33.12 -2.95
CA ALA A 19 -39.95 32.44 -4.17
C ALA A 19 -40.11 30.95 -3.84
N SER A 20 -41.37 30.54 -3.83
CA SER A 20 -41.81 29.15 -3.79
C SER A 20 -41.62 28.53 -5.17
N SER A 21 -40.93 27.38 -5.26
CA SER A 21 -41.09 26.50 -6.41
C SER A 21 -41.05 25.05 -5.95
N SER A 22 -42.24 24.45 -6.02
CA SER A 22 -42.55 23.03 -6.00
C SER A 22 -41.68 22.24 -6.99
N GLY A 23 -41.13 21.11 -6.53
CA GLY A 23 -40.40 20.17 -7.38
C GLY A 23 -40.28 18.80 -6.74
N THR A 24 -41.34 18.00 -6.92
CA THR A 24 -41.34 16.55 -7.16
C THR A 24 -40.37 15.65 -6.37
N GLN A 25 -40.93 14.92 -5.40
CA GLN A 25 -40.34 13.67 -4.88
C GLN A 25 -40.50 12.54 -5.91
N PRO A 26 -39.47 11.70 -6.10
CA PRO A 26 -39.66 10.29 -6.39
C PRO A 26 -39.34 9.40 -5.19
N SER A 27 -40.17 8.37 -5.10
CA SER A 27 -40.30 7.35 -4.08
C SER A 27 -39.15 6.33 -4.03
N ALA A 28 -38.80 5.97 -2.80
CA ALA A 28 -38.51 4.63 -2.27
C ALA A 28 -38.20 3.46 -3.23
N SER A 29 -36.99 2.90 -3.07
CA SER A 29 -36.63 1.46 -3.04
C SER A 29 -35.10 1.39 -3.16
N ASP A 30 -34.29 0.62 -2.47
CA ASP A 30 -34.32 -0.24 -1.28
C ASP A 30 -32.83 -0.63 -1.05
N PRO A 31 -32.44 -1.27 0.06
CA PRO A 31 -31.05 -1.38 0.49
C PRO A 31 -30.33 -2.55 -0.18
N LEU A 32 -29.11 -2.33 -0.68
CA LEU A 32 -28.18 -3.42 -0.96
C LEU A 32 -27.39 -3.73 0.31
N ASP A 33 -28.07 -4.51 1.14
CA ASP A 33 -27.50 -5.25 2.27
C ASP A 33 -26.69 -6.45 1.77
N GLY A 34 -25.72 -6.85 2.57
CA GLY A 34 -24.69 -7.81 2.21
C GLY A 34 -25.20 -9.23 1.94
N ALA A 35 -24.66 -9.84 0.90
CA ALA A 35 -24.70 -11.29 0.71
C ALA A 35 -23.26 -11.81 0.68
N ILE A 36 -22.72 -12.11 1.87
CA ILE A 36 -21.62 -13.05 2.01
C ILE A 36 -22.25 -14.44 1.86
N ASP A 37 -21.93 -15.11 0.76
CA ASP A 37 -22.28 -16.51 0.53
C ASP A 37 -21.57 -17.40 1.55
N HIS A 38 -22.33 -17.80 2.57
CA HIS A 38 -22.00 -18.87 3.51
C HIS A 38 -22.75 -20.14 3.08
N THR A 39 -22.31 -20.77 2.00
CA THR A 39 -22.63 -22.19 1.76
C THR A 39 -21.72 -23.06 2.63
N LEU A 40 -22.11 -23.15 3.91
CA LEU A 40 -21.74 -24.23 4.82
C LEU A 40 -22.63 -25.43 4.50
N ASP A 41 -22.08 -26.40 3.77
CA ASP A 41 -22.64 -27.75 3.74
C ASP A 41 -22.17 -28.49 5.00
N HIS A 42 -23.03 -28.46 6.02
CA HIS A 42 -22.97 -29.36 7.16
C HIS A 42 -24.14 -30.33 7.07
N THR A 43 -23.98 -31.37 6.25
CA THR A 43 -24.66 -32.65 6.46
C THR A 43 -23.66 -33.66 7.01
N LEU A 44 -23.43 -33.58 8.31
CA LEU A 44 -23.06 -34.74 9.11
C LEU A 44 -24.36 -35.37 9.58
N ASP A 45 -24.71 -36.52 9.03
CA ASP A 45 -25.45 -37.52 9.80
C ASP A 45 -24.70 -38.84 9.81
N HIS A 46 -24.73 -39.45 10.97
CA HIS A 46 -23.92 -40.54 11.44
C HIS A 46 -24.45 -41.87 10.90
N THR A 47 -23.55 -42.79 10.56
CA THR A 47 -23.43 -44.14 11.18
C THR A 47 -22.61 -45.05 10.27
N ALA A 48 -21.28 -44.95 10.37
CA ALA A 48 -20.40 -46.02 9.91
C ALA A 48 -19.90 -46.81 11.12
N VAL A 49 -20.37 -48.04 11.19
CA VAL A 49 -19.98 -49.10 12.11
C VAL A 49 -18.46 -49.11 12.30
N LYS A 50 -18.04 -48.98 13.56
CA LYS A 50 -16.65 -49.04 13.98
C LYS A 50 -16.15 -50.48 13.88
N CYS A 51 -15.51 -50.84 12.77
CA CYS A 51 -14.68 -52.04 12.69
C CYS A 51 -13.41 -51.82 13.53
N PRO A 52 -13.13 -52.65 14.55
CA PRO A 52 -11.89 -52.56 15.31
C PRO A 52 -10.81 -53.35 14.57
N GLY A 53 -9.93 -52.65 13.87
CA GLY A 53 -8.78 -53.30 13.24
C GLY A 53 -8.36 -52.57 11.99
N ASP A 54 -7.55 -51.52 12.16
CA ASP A 54 -6.45 -51.11 11.27
C ASP A 54 -6.07 -49.67 11.62
N ARG A 55 -5.12 -49.54 12.57
CA ARG A 55 -4.33 -48.31 12.71
C ARG A 55 -3.35 -48.25 11.53
N ALA A 56 -3.87 -47.93 10.35
CA ALA A 56 -3.04 -47.40 9.29
C ALA A 56 -2.37 -46.13 9.84
N ALA A 57 -1.05 -46.11 9.84
CA ALA A 57 -0.25 -44.97 10.27
C ALA A 57 -0.71 -43.72 9.49
N GLN A 58 -1.48 -42.84 10.15
CA GLN A 58 -1.79 -41.54 9.58
C GLN A 58 -0.45 -40.82 9.38
N ALA A 59 -0.12 -40.56 8.12
CA ALA A 59 1.03 -39.73 7.78
C ALA A 59 0.96 -38.44 8.60
N PRO A 60 2.07 -38.00 9.21
CA PRO A 60 2.07 -36.82 10.05
C PRO A 60 1.51 -35.64 9.25
N ARG A 61 0.53 -34.93 9.83
CA ARG A 61 0.00 -33.72 9.21
C ARG A 61 1.18 -32.78 8.94
N PRO A 62 1.33 -32.25 7.71
CA PRO A 62 2.45 -31.39 7.39
C PRO A 62 2.44 -30.18 8.32
N THR A 63 3.61 -29.87 8.89
CA THR A 63 3.82 -28.67 9.71
C THR A 63 3.42 -27.42 8.94
N SER A 64 3.16 -26.31 9.64
CA SER A 64 2.88 -25.03 8.96
C SER A 64 3.97 -24.66 7.94
N LYS A 65 5.24 -25.00 8.23
CA LYS A 65 6.38 -24.81 7.32
C LYS A 65 6.29 -25.70 6.06
N GLN A 66 5.92 -26.97 6.22
CA GLN A 66 5.76 -27.92 5.11
C GLN A 66 4.52 -27.63 4.25
N ARG A 67 3.41 -27.22 4.87
CA ARG A 67 2.18 -26.86 4.15
C ARG A 67 2.36 -25.58 3.32
N TRP A 68 3.34 -24.74 3.67
CA TRP A 68 3.75 -23.55 2.92
C TRP A 68 4.77 -23.83 1.82
N LEU A 69 5.72 -24.75 2.01
CA LEU A 69 6.56 -25.26 0.92
C LEU A 69 5.73 -25.87 -0.22
N MET A 70 4.51 -26.31 0.09
CA MET A 70 3.53 -26.78 -0.90
C MET A 70 2.68 -25.67 -1.55
N LEU A 71 2.76 -24.40 -1.09
CA LEU A 71 2.37 -23.27 -1.94
C LEU A 71 3.48 -23.03 -2.95
N SER A 72 3.41 -23.95 -3.91
CA SER A 72 4.04 -24.11 -5.21
C SER A 72 5.24 -23.23 -5.50
N ASP A 73 6.29 -23.88 -5.99
CA ASP A 73 7.36 -23.23 -6.74
C ASP A 73 6.80 -22.17 -7.72
N SER A 74 5.61 -22.38 -8.28
CA SER A 74 4.86 -21.39 -9.08
C SER A 74 4.58 -20.04 -8.40
N VAL A 75 4.32 -19.97 -7.08
CA VAL A 75 4.18 -18.68 -6.36
C VAL A 75 5.54 -18.00 -6.19
N ARG A 76 6.57 -18.76 -5.81
CA ARG A 76 7.93 -18.24 -5.65
C ARG A 76 8.52 -17.80 -7.00
N GLU A 77 8.26 -18.55 -8.05
CA GLU A 77 8.62 -18.28 -9.44
C GLU A 77 7.86 -17.06 -9.96
N ALA A 78 6.55 -16.93 -9.67
CA ALA A 78 5.79 -15.73 -10.02
C ALA A 78 6.35 -14.48 -9.35
N ILE A 79 6.63 -14.53 -8.04
CA ILE A 79 7.22 -13.38 -7.31
C ILE A 79 8.65 -13.08 -7.80
N GLY A 80 9.45 -14.11 -8.09
CA GLY A 80 10.82 -13.97 -8.58
C GLY A 80 10.89 -13.42 -10.01
N SER A 81 10.01 -13.89 -10.90
CA SER A 81 9.92 -13.44 -12.30
C SER A 81 9.58 -11.95 -12.40
N CYS A 82 8.76 -11.41 -11.49
CA CYS A 82 8.37 -10.00 -11.48
C CYS A 82 9.50 -9.03 -11.10
N LYS A 83 10.56 -9.49 -10.40
CA LYS A 83 11.63 -8.59 -9.91
C LYS A 83 12.69 -8.23 -10.97
N GLY A 84 12.71 -8.88 -12.13
CA GLY A 84 13.81 -8.77 -13.12
C GLY A 84 13.44 -8.34 -14.54
N ALA A 85 12.15 -8.11 -14.84
CA ALA A 85 11.71 -7.91 -16.23
C ALA A 85 11.50 -6.42 -16.56
N SER A 86 12.45 -5.81 -17.29
CA SER A 86 12.34 -4.45 -17.84
C SER A 86 11.57 -4.39 -19.18
N GLY A 87 10.77 -5.40 -19.52
CA GLY A 87 10.05 -5.50 -20.79
C GLY A 87 8.64 -6.03 -20.57
N LYS A 88 7.65 -5.36 -21.20
CA LYS A 88 6.19 -5.66 -21.21
C LYS A 88 5.84 -6.99 -20.55
N GLU A 89 5.75 -6.96 -19.22
CA GLU A 89 5.39 -8.14 -18.45
C GLU A 89 3.96 -8.53 -18.87
N PRO A 90 3.69 -9.80 -19.23
CA PRO A 90 2.34 -10.17 -19.60
C PRO A 90 1.45 -9.98 -18.37
N ALA A 91 0.35 -9.25 -18.52
CA ALA A 91 -0.59 -8.93 -17.43
C ALA A 91 -1.06 -10.14 -16.59
N SER A 92 -0.86 -11.37 -17.07
CA SER A 92 -1.06 -12.62 -16.34
C SER A 92 -0.07 -12.80 -15.16
N GLN A 93 1.20 -12.42 -15.30
CA GLN A 93 2.21 -12.56 -14.24
C GLN A 93 1.93 -11.62 -13.06
N SER A 94 1.68 -10.34 -13.34
CA SER A 94 1.35 -9.38 -12.28
C SER A 94 0.04 -9.74 -11.56
N ARG A 95 -0.95 -10.31 -12.27
CA ARG A 95 -2.17 -10.88 -11.65
C ARG A 95 -1.87 -12.08 -10.74
N LEU A 96 -0.97 -12.97 -11.16
CA LEU A 96 -0.59 -14.13 -10.37
C LEU A 96 0.18 -13.72 -9.11
N ALA A 97 1.14 -12.79 -9.23
CA ALA A 97 1.87 -12.22 -8.11
C ALA A 97 0.92 -11.51 -7.13
N ALA A 98 0.00 -10.69 -7.63
CA ALA A 98 -1.01 -10.03 -6.82
C ALA A 98 -1.91 -11.04 -6.07
N ARG A 99 -2.35 -12.11 -6.74
CA ARG A 99 -3.14 -13.18 -6.12
C ARG A 99 -2.35 -13.89 -5.02
N ALA A 100 -1.09 -14.21 -5.26
CA ALA A 100 -0.22 -14.86 -4.29
C ALA A 100 0.01 -13.99 -3.05
N ILE A 101 0.34 -12.71 -3.24
CA ILE A 101 0.57 -11.76 -2.15
C ILE A 101 -0.71 -11.57 -1.32
N ARG A 102 -1.87 -11.40 -1.96
CA ARG A 102 -3.16 -11.29 -1.25
C ARG A 102 -3.50 -12.56 -0.47
N GLU A 103 -3.16 -13.73 -0.98
CA GLU A 103 -3.35 -14.98 -0.26
C GLU A 103 -2.42 -15.09 0.96
N MET A 104 -1.17 -14.63 0.84
CA MET A 104 -0.25 -14.53 1.97
C MET A 104 -0.78 -13.58 3.04
N GLN A 105 -1.27 -12.39 2.65
CA GLN A 105 -1.92 -11.44 3.55
C GLN A 105 -3.08 -12.11 4.29
N ARG A 106 -4.06 -12.69 3.57
CA ARG A 106 -5.22 -13.34 4.22
C ARG A 106 -4.84 -14.42 5.22
N ARG A 107 -3.79 -15.19 4.94
CA ARG A 107 -3.34 -16.25 5.85
C ARG A 107 -2.62 -15.71 7.08
N ALA A 108 -1.85 -14.64 6.92
CA ALA A 108 -1.25 -13.94 8.05
C ALA A 108 -2.32 -13.26 8.92
N ALA A 109 -3.40 -12.72 8.31
CA ALA A 109 -4.54 -12.16 9.02
C ALA A 109 -5.18 -13.15 10.00
N ARG A 110 -5.29 -14.42 9.59
CA ARG A 110 -5.87 -15.49 10.41
C ARG A 110 -5.02 -15.87 11.63
N ARG A 111 -3.73 -15.47 11.66
CA ARG A 111 -2.79 -15.83 12.74
C ARG A 111 -2.55 -14.70 13.72
N GLN A 112 -2.71 -13.46 13.29
CA GLN A 112 -2.43 -12.30 14.14
C GLN A 112 -3.71 -11.82 14.82
N SER A 113 -3.68 -11.77 16.15
CA SER A 113 -4.69 -11.06 16.96
C SER A 113 -4.53 -9.53 16.91
N ASP A 114 -3.46 -9.03 16.27
CA ASP A 114 -3.11 -7.60 16.16
C ASP A 114 -3.91 -6.86 15.07
N SER A 115 -5.22 -7.09 15.00
CA SER A 115 -6.07 -6.58 13.92
C SER A 115 -6.14 -5.05 13.81
N HIS A 116 -5.61 -4.29 14.80
CA HIS A 116 -5.78 -2.83 14.89
C HIS A 116 -4.49 -2.03 15.14
N MET A 117 -3.30 -2.65 15.14
CA MET A 117 -2.08 -1.85 15.32
C MET A 117 -1.73 -1.10 14.04
N ARG A 118 -1.75 0.23 14.12
CA ARG A 118 -1.15 1.09 13.10
C ARG A 118 0.34 0.76 12.99
N MET A 119 0.85 0.66 11.76
CA MET A 119 2.27 0.46 11.49
C MET A 119 2.75 1.42 10.41
N ASP A 120 3.94 1.95 10.62
CA ASP A 120 4.68 2.72 9.63
C ASP A 120 5.67 1.79 8.92
N LEU A 121 5.57 1.72 7.59
CA LEU A 121 6.46 0.97 6.73
C LEU A 121 7.26 1.93 5.84
N TRP A 122 8.47 1.53 5.49
CA TRP A 122 9.43 2.37 4.80
C TRP A 122 9.93 1.70 3.53
N ARG A 123 10.07 2.49 2.47
CA ARG A 123 10.74 2.07 1.23
C ARG A 123 11.79 3.10 0.86
N GLY A 124 13.02 2.63 0.65
CA GLY A 124 14.09 3.42 0.08
C GLY A 124 14.04 3.41 -1.43
N MET A 125 14.23 4.58 -2.04
CA MET A 125 14.32 4.74 -3.49
C MET A 125 15.38 5.77 -3.83
N SER A 126 16.09 5.54 -4.93
CA SER A 126 16.99 6.53 -5.53
C SER A 126 16.20 7.67 -6.22
N ASP A 127 15.03 7.34 -6.79
CA ASP A 127 14.08 8.27 -7.41
C ASP A 127 12.62 7.79 -7.29
N ILE A 128 11.64 8.65 -7.61
CA ILE A 128 10.21 8.30 -7.59
C ILE A 128 9.84 7.47 -8.82
N GLU A 129 9.79 6.16 -8.63
CA GLU A 129 9.41 5.15 -9.62
C GLU A 129 7.93 4.76 -9.52
N LEU A 130 7.03 5.75 -9.49
CA LEU A 130 5.58 5.51 -9.47
C LEU A 130 4.96 5.86 -10.82
N ASP A 131 3.93 5.10 -11.22
CA ASP A 131 3.07 5.47 -12.33
C ASP A 131 2.08 6.54 -11.84
N LEU A 132 2.33 7.77 -12.27
CA LEU A 132 1.55 8.94 -11.90
C LEU A 132 0.29 9.09 -12.77
N SER A 133 0.16 8.32 -13.87
CA SER A 133 -0.92 8.49 -14.86
C SER A 133 -2.32 8.11 -14.36
N VAL A 134 -2.40 7.37 -13.25
CA VAL A 134 -3.66 6.82 -12.71
C VAL A 134 -4.49 7.88 -11.96
N GLY A 135 -3.93 9.06 -11.67
CA GLY A 135 -4.54 10.09 -10.80
C GLY A 135 -5.44 11.14 -11.46
N GLY A 136 -5.43 11.30 -12.79
CA GLY A 136 -6.35 12.27 -13.42
C GLY A 136 -5.97 12.72 -14.83
N GLY A 137 -6.77 12.32 -15.82
CA GLY A 137 -7.20 13.10 -17.00
C GLY A 137 -6.18 13.73 -17.97
N ARG A 138 -4.88 13.78 -17.67
CA ARG A 138 -3.86 14.31 -18.58
C ARG A 138 -3.28 13.14 -19.38
N SER A 139 -3.63 13.10 -20.66
CA SER A 139 -3.06 12.19 -21.65
C SER A 139 -1.53 12.28 -21.64
N GLN A 140 -0.85 11.13 -21.56
CA GLN A 140 0.62 10.99 -21.68
C GLN A 140 1.24 11.77 -22.86
N ALA A 141 0.44 12.13 -23.86
CA ALA A 141 0.83 12.97 -25.00
C ALA A 141 1.42 14.35 -24.60
N ALA A 142 1.06 14.92 -23.44
CA ALA A 142 1.56 16.24 -23.03
C ALA A 142 2.94 16.22 -22.35
N LEU A 143 3.44 15.05 -21.92
CA LEU A 143 4.76 14.92 -21.29
C LEU A 143 5.87 14.59 -22.30
N GLN A 144 5.53 14.16 -23.51
CA GLN A 144 6.52 13.74 -24.52
C GLN A 144 7.05 14.90 -25.39
N GLU A 145 6.44 16.10 -25.34
CA GLU A 145 6.81 17.22 -26.22
C GLU A 145 7.87 18.17 -25.63
N GLY A 146 8.45 17.86 -24.47
CA GLY A 146 9.40 18.73 -23.75
C GLY A 146 10.80 18.14 -23.58
N CYS A 147 11.31 17.35 -24.54
CA CYS A 147 12.69 16.86 -24.49
C CYS A 147 13.66 17.91 -25.07
N ASP A 148 13.70 19.11 -24.49
CA ASP A 148 14.82 20.03 -24.72
C ASP A 148 16.05 19.42 -24.04
N GLN A 149 17.04 19.03 -24.86
CA GLN A 149 18.24 18.26 -24.46
C GLN A 149 19.24 19.04 -23.59
N ASN A 150 18.81 20.11 -22.91
CA ASN A 150 19.64 20.95 -22.05
C ASN A 150 19.11 21.11 -20.61
N GLY A 151 18.14 20.28 -20.19
CA GLY A 151 17.48 20.40 -18.89
C GLY A 151 18.27 19.84 -17.70
N ASP A 152 18.49 20.69 -16.70
CA ASP A 152 19.06 20.38 -15.38
C ASP A 152 18.29 19.20 -14.73
N ALA A 153 18.93 18.04 -14.54
CA ALA A 153 18.29 16.80 -14.04
C ALA A 153 17.64 16.96 -12.64
N ARG A 154 17.93 18.05 -11.94
CA ARG A 154 17.24 18.43 -10.70
C ARG A 154 15.78 18.87 -10.92
N SER A 155 15.46 19.48 -12.06
CA SER A 155 14.11 19.95 -12.37
C SER A 155 13.14 18.77 -12.47
N SER A 156 13.54 17.70 -13.17
CA SER A 156 12.67 16.54 -13.40
C SER A 156 12.36 15.73 -12.14
N LYS A 157 13.32 15.56 -11.23
CA LYS A 157 13.07 14.84 -9.96
C LYS A 157 12.12 15.61 -9.05
N GLN A 158 12.25 16.94 -8.99
CA GLN A 158 11.37 17.77 -8.18
C GLN A 158 9.96 17.85 -8.77
N GLU A 159 9.84 18.00 -10.09
CA GLU A 159 8.55 17.98 -10.79
C GLU A 159 7.80 16.65 -10.57
N ARG A 160 8.48 15.51 -10.66
CA ARG A 160 7.88 14.19 -10.37
C ARG A 160 7.42 14.06 -8.92
N MET A 161 8.18 14.63 -7.97
CA MET A 161 7.76 14.68 -6.57
C MET A 161 6.52 15.56 -6.40
N GLU A 162 6.49 16.74 -7.01
CA GLU A 162 5.34 17.65 -6.94
C GLU A 162 4.09 17.01 -7.56
N GLU A 163 4.23 16.31 -8.69
CA GLU A 163 3.14 15.57 -9.32
C GLU A 163 2.63 14.44 -8.40
N PHE A 164 3.53 13.63 -7.84
CA PHE A 164 3.15 12.60 -6.87
C PHE A 164 2.45 13.20 -5.64
N LEU A 165 2.94 14.31 -5.10
CA LEU A 165 2.33 14.98 -3.95
C LEU A 165 0.95 15.57 -4.27
N HIS A 166 0.66 15.85 -5.54
CA HIS A 166 -0.63 16.36 -5.98
C HIS A 166 -1.67 15.25 -6.21
N GLN A 167 -1.28 14.15 -6.88
CA GLN A 167 -2.24 13.15 -7.38
C GLN A 167 -1.98 11.71 -6.91
N GLY A 168 -0.90 11.48 -6.16
CA GLY A 168 -0.41 10.15 -5.82
C GLY A 168 0.14 9.38 -7.01
N GLY A 169 0.25 8.07 -6.84
CA GLY A 169 0.79 7.20 -7.89
C GLY A 169 0.59 5.73 -7.58
N SER A 170 0.62 4.90 -8.60
CA SER A 170 0.55 3.45 -8.45
C SER A 170 1.94 2.84 -8.62
N GLU A 171 2.34 1.97 -7.70
CA GLU A 171 3.45 1.07 -7.96
C GLU A 171 2.98 -0.04 -8.92
N MET A 172 3.68 -0.22 -10.03
CA MET A 172 3.35 -1.23 -11.03
C MET A 172 3.89 -2.61 -10.66
N ALA A 173 5.00 -2.69 -9.93
CA ALA A 173 5.62 -3.92 -9.46
C ALA A 173 5.15 -4.33 -8.04
N PRO A 174 5.51 -5.51 -7.53
CA PRO A 174 5.42 -5.76 -6.10
C PRO A 174 6.30 -4.76 -5.32
N MET A 175 5.71 -4.01 -4.39
CA MET A 175 6.43 -3.01 -3.59
C MET A 175 6.97 -3.65 -2.32
N SER A 176 8.29 -3.75 -2.24
CA SER A 176 9.00 -4.16 -1.02
C SER A 176 9.14 -2.96 -0.07
N THR A 177 8.88 -3.21 1.21
CA THR A 177 8.94 -2.23 2.30
C THR A 177 9.48 -2.91 3.55
N THR A 178 9.96 -2.14 4.52
CA THR A 178 10.46 -2.62 5.81
C THR A 178 9.84 -1.82 6.95
N SER A 179 9.69 -2.41 8.14
CA SER A 179 9.33 -1.65 9.34
C SER A 179 10.50 -0.86 9.95
N ASP A 180 11.72 -1.06 9.47
CA ASP A 180 12.92 -0.37 9.94
C ASP A 180 13.36 0.73 8.95
N PRO A 181 13.26 2.02 9.31
CA PRO A 181 13.65 3.12 8.42
C PRO A 181 15.14 3.08 8.04
N LEU A 182 16.02 2.53 8.88
CA LEU A 182 17.46 2.46 8.58
C LEU A 182 17.75 1.44 7.48
N VAL A 183 17.01 0.33 7.44
CA VAL A 183 17.08 -0.65 6.34
C VAL A 183 16.64 0.01 5.04
N ALA A 184 15.51 0.72 5.04
CA ALA A 184 15.04 1.45 3.86
C ALA A 184 16.08 2.49 3.39
N LEU A 185 16.69 3.21 4.32
CA LEU A 185 17.71 4.20 4.01
C LEU A 185 18.95 3.57 3.35
N GLN A 186 19.40 2.41 3.81
CA GLN A 186 20.54 1.68 3.21
C GLN A 186 20.28 1.33 1.73
N TYR A 187 19.04 0.94 1.40
CA TYR A 187 18.66 0.69 0.00
C TYR A 187 18.58 1.97 -0.84
N ALA A 188 18.12 3.08 -0.26
CA ALA A 188 18.05 4.37 -0.96
C ALA A 188 19.44 4.97 -1.26
N LEU A 189 20.42 4.68 -0.39
CA LEU A 189 21.78 5.20 -0.46
C LEU A 189 22.75 4.24 -1.16
N ASN A 190 22.27 3.30 -1.98
CA ASN A 190 23.11 2.30 -2.64
C ASN A 190 23.98 2.90 -3.78
N GLY A 191 24.90 3.81 -3.45
CA GLY A 191 25.83 4.43 -4.39
C GLY A 191 26.43 5.72 -3.86
N GLU A 192 26.92 6.58 -4.77
CA GLU A 192 27.49 7.90 -4.45
C GLU A 192 26.42 9.01 -4.30
N SER A 193 25.13 8.65 -4.28
CA SER A 193 24.05 9.63 -4.21
C SER A 193 24.04 10.34 -2.86
N ARG A 194 24.12 11.68 -2.89
CA ARG A 194 23.97 12.54 -1.70
C ARG A 194 22.50 12.79 -1.32
N GLN A 195 21.57 12.18 -2.05
CA GLN A 195 20.14 12.36 -1.85
C GLN A 195 19.44 10.99 -1.89
N ALA A 196 18.57 10.77 -0.91
CA ALA A 196 17.70 9.60 -0.82
C ALA A 196 16.24 10.04 -0.78
N THR A 197 15.36 9.24 -1.38
CA THR A 197 13.92 9.38 -1.22
C THR A 197 13.42 8.22 -0.37
N LEU A 198 12.70 8.52 0.72
CA LEU A 198 12.03 7.52 1.54
C LEU A 198 10.52 7.70 1.43
N LEU A 199 9.81 6.61 1.18
CA LEU A 199 8.35 6.57 1.29
C LEU A 199 7.96 5.99 2.64
N LYS A 200 7.28 6.79 3.46
CA LYS A 200 6.64 6.36 4.69
C LYS A 200 5.18 5.99 4.41
N ILE A 201 4.85 4.71 4.55
CA ILE A 201 3.53 4.14 4.28
C ILE A 201 2.88 3.81 5.63
N ALA A 202 1.92 4.63 6.03
CA ALA A 202 1.12 4.38 7.22
C ALA A 202 0.00 3.38 6.90
N THR A 203 -0.09 2.31 7.68
CA THR A 203 -1.14 1.29 7.56
C THR A 203 -1.95 1.24 8.85
N ASP A 204 -3.27 1.46 8.76
CA ASP A 204 -4.15 1.49 9.94
C ASP A 204 -4.68 0.10 10.34
N SER A 205 -4.56 -0.87 9.44
CA SER A 205 -5.02 -2.24 9.69
C SER A 205 -4.12 -3.24 9.00
N PHE A 206 -4.21 -4.49 9.47
CA PHE A 206 -3.56 -5.61 8.84
C PHE A 206 -3.97 -5.80 7.36
N ILE A 207 -5.24 -5.51 7.01
CA ILE A 207 -5.77 -5.73 5.65
C ILE A 207 -5.07 -4.82 4.63
N ASN A 208 -4.77 -3.59 5.06
CA ASN A 208 -4.09 -2.59 4.22
C ASN A 208 -2.57 -2.74 4.23
N ARG A 209 -2.03 -3.73 4.96
CA ARG A 209 -0.60 -3.98 5.10
C ARG A 209 -0.13 -5.03 4.10
N GLY A 210 1.08 -4.86 3.54
CA GLY A 210 1.75 -5.88 2.75
C GLY A 210 1.88 -7.23 3.47
N ALA A 211 2.09 -8.31 2.70
CA ALA A 211 2.39 -9.62 3.28
C ALA A 211 3.77 -9.59 3.94
N SER A 212 3.88 -9.94 5.22
CA SER A 212 5.20 -10.13 5.84
C SER A 212 5.94 -11.28 5.18
N LEU A 213 7.18 -11.02 4.76
CA LEU A 213 8.07 -11.99 4.17
C LEU A 213 9.09 -12.55 5.16
N ALA A 214 9.03 -12.20 6.45
CA ALA A 214 10.02 -12.61 7.46
C ALA A 214 10.24 -14.14 7.50
N PHE A 215 9.22 -14.94 7.20
CA PHE A 215 9.33 -16.41 7.19
C PHE A 215 9.91 -17.00 5.89
N LEU A 216 9.94 -16.22 4.81
CA LEU A 216 10.42 -16.63 3.48
C LEU A 216 11.72 -15.94 3.06
N SER A 217 12.01 -14.77 3.63
CA SER A 217 13.12 -13.92 3.24
C SER A 217 14.45 -14.55 3.64
N ALA A 218 15.47 -14.36 2.79
CA ALA A 218 16.85 -14.65 3.14
C ALA A 218 17.37 -13.70 4.24
N PHE A 219 16.71 -12.54 4.40
CA PHE A 219 17.05 -11.49 5.36
C PHE A 219 15.87 -11.24 6.31
N PRO A 220 15.51 -12.20 7.18
CA PRO A 220 14.34 -12.08 8.06
C PRO A 220 14.42 -10.88 9.02
N LYS A 221 15.64 -10.40 9.32
CA LYS A 221 15.89 -9.24 10.18
C LYS A 221 15.51 -7.91 9.52
N GLU A 222 15.39 -7.87 8.20
CA GLU A 222 14.95 -6.67 7.47
C GLU A 222 13.46 -6.41 7.62
N MET A 223 12.70 -7.33 8.24
CA MET A 223 11.27 -7.16 8.52
C MET A 223 10.49 -6.73 7.27
N GLU A 224 10.73 -7.43 6.16
CA GLU A 224 10.16 -7.09 4.86
C GLU A 224 8.65 -7.34 4.82
N TYR A 225 7.92 -6.39 4.25
CA TYR A 225 6.50 -6.47 3.90
C TYR A 225 6.34 -6.19 2.40
N LEU A 226 5.63 -7.07 1.71
CA LEU A 226 5.44 -7.00 0.26
C LEU A 226 4.01 -6.61 -0.08
N PHE A 227 3.84 -5.46 -0.70
CA PHE A 227 2.58 -5.02 -1.27
C PHE A 227 2.38 -5.61 -2.67
N PRO A 228 1.14 -5.90 -3.08
CA PRO A 228 0.87 -6.42 -4.42
C PRO A 228 1.16 -5.36 -5.49
N PRO A 229 1.39 -5.78 -6.75
CA PRO A 229 1.33 -4.88 -7.90
C PRO A 229 0.08 -4.02 -7.92
N LEU A 230 0.19 -2.84 -8.52
CA LEU A 230 -0.88 -1.83 -8.64
C LEU A 230 -1.34 -1.30 -7.27
N THR A 231 -0.42 -1.23 -6.30
CA THR A 231 -0.70 -0.56 -5.03
C THR A 231 -0.66 0.94 -5.25
N TYR A 232 -1.82 1.59 -5.12
CA TYR A 232 -1.92 3.04 -5.15
C TYR A 232 -1.45 3.65 -3.82
N LEU A 233 -0.68 4.71 -3.91
CA LEU A 233 -0.15 5.49 -2.81
C LEU A 233 -0.73 6.91 -2.86
N GLU A 234 -1.47 7.26 -1.80
CA GLU A 234 -1.99 8.61 -1.60
C GLU A 234 -1.00 9.42 -0.75
N PRO A 235 -0.53 10.58 -1.21
CA PRO A 235 0.37 11.44 -0.46
C PRO A 235 -0.38 12.05 0.74
N ARG A 236 0.20 11.97 1.93
CA ARG A 236 -0.34 12.59 3.15
C ARG A 236 0.45 13.80 3.63
N GLY A 237 1.63 14.01 3.06
CA GLY A 237 2.57 15.04 3.45
C GLY A 237 4.00 14.63 3.07
N TRP A 238 4.94 15.54 3.26
CA TRP A 238 6.35 15.29 3.05
C TRP A 238 7.19 16.13 4.00
N GLU A 239 8.39 15.65 4.28
CA GLU A 239 9.38 16.35 5.08
C GLU A 239 10.78 16.13 4.48
N ARG A 240 11.67 17.12 4.64
CA ARG A 240 13.07 17.00 4.26
C ARG A 240 13.89 16.80 5.53
N LEU A 241 14.54 15.65 5.61
CA LEU A 241 15.37 15.26 6.75
C LEU A 241 16.85 15.38 6.37
N LEU A 242 17.67 15.80 7.33
CA LEU A 242 19.13 15.83 7.20
C LEU A 242 19.68 14.60 7.90
N ILE A 243 20.12 13.63 7.10
CA ILE A 243 20.75 12.42 7.62
C ILE A 243 22.25 12.61 7.71
N SER A 244 22.86 12.08 8.77
CA SER A 244 24.30 12.03 8.92
C SER A 244 24.76 10.61 9.25
N ARG A 245 25.95 10.26 8.78
CA ARG A 245 26.59 8.99 9.11
C ARG A 245 27.76 9.26 10.04
N ASP A 246 27.75 8.63 11.20
CA ASP A 246 28.92 8.63 12.08
C ASP A 246 30.05 7.87 11.38
N GLU A 247 31.20 8.50 11.19
CA GLU A 247 32.33 7.89 10.48
C GLU A 247 33.02 6.79 11.30
N ALA A 248 32.95 6.86 12.63
CA ALA A 248 33.59 5.91 13.53
C ALA A 248 32.76 4.63 13.70
N THR A 249 31.44 4.75 13.82
CA THR A 249 30.54 3.61 14.00
C THR A 249 29.89 3.13 12.70
N GLY A 250 29.85 4.00 11.68
CA GLY A 250 29.12 3.75 10.44
C GLY A 250 27.60 3.86 10.59
N GLU A 251 27.11 4.27 11.76
CA GLU A 251 25.70 4.37 12.11
C GLU A 251 25.05 5.62 11.50
N TRP A 252 23.80 5.50 11.07
CA TRP A 252 23.03 6.60 10.51
C TRP A 252 22.19 7.27 11.59
N THR A 253 22.17 8.59 11.58
CA THR A 253 21.30 9.43 12.42
C THR A 253 20.46 10.35 11.52
N VAL A 254 19.24 10.65 11.97
CA VAL A 254 18.22 11.45 11.27
C VAL A 254 17.93 12.71 12.07
#